data_AF-A0A2S8G8U2-F1
#
_entry.id   AF-A0A2S8G8U2-F1
#
_cell.length_a   1.000
_cell.length_b   1.000
_cell.length_c   1.000
_cell.angle_alpha   90.00
_cell.angle_beta   90.00
_cell.angle_gamma   90.00
#
_symmetry.space_group_name_H-M   'P 1'
#
loop_
_entity.id
_entity.type
_entity.pdbx_description
1 polymer ?
#
loop_
_entity_poly.entity_id
_entity_poly.type
_entity_poly.pdbx_seq_one_letter_code
_entity_poly.pdbx_strand_id
1 'polypeptide(L)'
;MRCWLPVGSLFAVLIASFAHAGDGWKVHKIADDLLDHQRLVARDLNRDGLLDVATIATDPNQSGTIQVYLHPGKAVAKSLWRAGPVGNIAAPSDLVIADLDGDGKPDLVTSHQNATEPLMLHRWSPGKRNDPRSLQWTSETLVRDQKELAGARLAVGRIDTLRGEELICAGVGVQASIGWLQRKGNTADFFYVEGFHPIAQVESTTSILARDLNHDGLTDLVFLHQGLVSPGIHWLTNPGPENATRPEAWLHTMIGSESDSITSLAIGDIGQDKLPDVAATTKSGFVRLYVQHRHHAPGWKVSVIPPAYNAKEGTCVAIADLSGNGRSDVIHGALHRDGEATLVCYRQQLLGDNPIWIVDPIAVLPQGTFETVMPYDMDHDGDLDLLMLQRVDGVGKIVWYENPS
;
A
#
# COMPACT_ATOMS: atom_id res chain seq x y z
N MET A 1 30.73 -27.35 -54.71
CA MET A 1 29.69 -28.00 -53.88
C MET A 1 29.45 -27.11 -52.67
N ARG A 2 28.25 -26.52 -52.55
CA ARG A 2 27.85 -25.67 -51.42
C ARG A 2 27.28 -26.57 -50.31
N CYS A 3 27.84 -26.52 -49.11
CA CYS A 3 27.18 -27.05 -47.91
C CYS A 3 26.18 -26.00 -47.39
N TRP A 4 24.94 -26.44 -47.19
CA TRP A 4 23.89 -25.68 -46.52
C TRP A 4 23.96 -25.94 -45.01
N LEU A 5 23.91 -24.87 -44.22
CA LEU A 5 23.51 -24.91 -42.81
C LEU A 5 22.01 -24.58 -42.75
N PRO A 6 21.18 -25.30 -41.98
CA PRO A 6 19.83 -24.85 -41.71
C PRO A 6 19.87 -23.81 -40.57
N VAL A 7 19.33 -22.63 -40.85
CA VAL A 7 18.94 -21.65 -39.84
C VAL A 7 17.63 -22.15 -39.23
N GLY A 8 17.70 -22.69 -38.01
CA GLY A 8 16.52 -22.92 -37.19
C GLY A 8 16.17 -21.66 -36.44
N SER A 9 15.19 -20.90 -36.93
CA SER A 9 14.55 -19.84 -36.15
C SER A 9 13.75 -20.49 -35.01
N LEU A 10 14.25 -20.40 -33.78
CA LEU A 10 13.42 -20.57 -32.59
C LEU A 10 12.48 -19.36 -32.51
N PHE A 11 11.22 -19.56 -32.91
CA PHE A 11 10.13 -18.72 -32.43
C PHE A 11 9.83 -19.15 -30.99
N ALA A 12 10.37 -18.42 -30.01
CA ALA A 12 9.86 -18.48 -28.65
C ALA A 12 8.49 -17.80 -28.65
N VAL A 13 7.42 -18.59 -28.69
CA VAL A 13 6.08 -18.12 -28.34
C VAL A 13 6.08 -17.92 -26.84
N LEU A 14 6.21 -16.68 -26.39
CA LEU A 14 6.00 -16.33 -24.98
C LEU A 14 4.51 -16.51 -24.70
N ILE A 15 4.12 -17.67 -24.18
CA ILE A 15 2.80 -17.84 -23.59
C ILE A 15 2.87 -17.11 -22.25
N ALA A 16 2.48 -15.84 -22.23
CA ALA A 16 2.31 -15.11 -21.00
C ALA A 16 1.23 -15.84 -20.17
N SER A 17 1.67 -16.48 -19.09
CA SER A 17 0.77 -17.12 -18.13
C SER A 17 0.12 -15.99 -17.34
N PHE A 18 -1.13 -15.67 -17.67
CA PHE A 18 -1.90 -14.66 -16.95
C PHE A 18 -2.67 -15.31 -15.81
N ALA A 19 -3.08 -14.47 -14.86
CA ALA A 19 -3.99 -14.89 -13.81
C ALA A 19 -5.26 -15.48 -14.42
N HIS A 20 -5.64 -16.67 -13.98
CA HIS A 20 -6.99 -17.18 -14.21
C HIS A 20 -7.86 -16.68 -13.07
N ALA A 21 -8.81 -15.80 -13.39
CA ALA A 21 -9.81 -15.38 -12.42
C ALA A 21 -10.77 -16.55 -12.15
N GLY A 22 -11.05 -16.81 -10.87
CA GLY A 22 -11.95 -17.85 -10.38
C GLY A 22 -13.39 -17.34 -10.29
N ASP A 23 -14.35 -18.28 -10.22
CA ASP A 23 -15.75 -18.04 -9.79
C ASP A 23 -16.44 -16.77 -10.34
N GLY A 24 -16.23 -16.45 -11.62
CA GLY A 24 -16.91 -15.35 -12.31
C GLY A 24 -16.17 -14.01 -12.30
N TRP A 25 -15.09 -13.88 -11.51
CA TRP A 25 -14.23 -12.70 -11.51
C TRP A 25 -13.62 -12.46 -12.89
N LYS A 26 -13.36 -11.20 -13.23
CA LYS A 26 -12.65 -10.84 -14.47
C LYS A 26 -11.43 -9.99 -14.14
N VAL A 27 -10.34 -10.18 -14.86
CA VAL A 27 -9.12 -9.36 -14.69
C VAL A 27 -9.01 -8.34 -15.81
N HIS A 28 -8.74 -7.09 -15.44
CA HIS A 28 -8.54 -5.98 -16.36
C HIS A 28 -7.16 -5.37 -16.14
N LYS A 29 -6.45 -5.07 -17.22
CA LYS A 29 -5.11 -4.49 -17.15
C LYS A 29 -5.21 -2.97 -17.14
N ILE A 30 -4.55 -2.34 -16.17
CA ILE A 30 -4.34 -0.89 -16.16
C ILE A 30 -3.15 -0.54 -17.04
N ALA A 31 -2.07 -1.32 -16.92
CA ALA A 31 -0.82 -1.14 -17.66
C ALA A 31 -0.38 -2.45 -18.35
N ASP A 32 0.13 -2.35 -19.58
CA ASP A 32 0.75 -3.44 -20.33
C ASP A 32 2.18 -3.13 -20.78
N ASP A 33 2.77 -2.06 -20.23
CA ASP A 33 4.12 -1.63 -20.54
C ASP A 33 5.19 -2.62 -20.03
N LEU A 34 6.44 -2.33 -20.39
CA LEU A 34 7.61 -3.13 -20.02
C LEU A 34 8.20 -2.73 -18.67
N LEU A 35 7.58 -1.80 -17.94
CA LEU A 35 8.09 -1.37 -16.64
C LEU A 35 7.82 -2.47 -15.60
N ASP A 36 8.74 -2.59 -14.67
CA ASP A 36 8.57 -3.37 -13.46
C ASP A 36 8.01 -2.48 -12.35
N HIS A 37 6.70 -2.59 -12.11
CA HIS A 37 6.03 -1.86 -11.03
C HIS A 37 6.37 -2.46 -9.66
N GLN A 38 6.71 -1.61 -8.69
CA GLN A 38 7.21 -2.03 -7.39
C GLN A 38 6.39 -1.49 -6.21
N ARG A 39 5.69 -0.37 -6.41
CA ARG A 39 4.77 0.21 -5.43
C ARG A 39 3.50 0.65 -6.10
N LEU A 40 2.40 0.58 -5.36
CA LEU A 40 1.09 0.97 -5.84
C LEU A 40 0.43 1.83 -4.78
N VAL A 41 0.01 3.03 -5.17
CA VAL A 41 -0.83 3.92 -4.38
C VAL A 41 -1.94 4.47 -5.25
N ALA A 42 -3.09 4.75 -4.63
CA ALA A 42 -4.26 5.17 -5.37
C ALA A 42 -5.05 6.23 -4.60
N ARG A 43 -5.50 7.26 -5.32
CA ARG A 43 -6.34 8.36 -4.84
C ARG A 43 -6.84 9.12 -6.06
N ASP A 44 -7.98 9.79 -5.95
CA ASP A 44 -8.45 10.77 -6.95
C ASP A 44 -7.49 11.97 -7.00
N LEU A 45 -6.54 11.96 -7.95
CA LEU A 45 -5.46 12.95 -8.09
C LEU A 45 -5.96 14.20 -8.82
N ASN A 46 -6.90 14.04 -9.76
CA ASN A 46 -7.43 15.12 -10.59
C ASN A 46 -8.78 15.69 -10.10
N ARG A 47 -9.36 15.10 -9.05
CA ARG A 47 -10.63 15.46 -8.41
C ARG A 47 -11.87 15.23 -9.29
N ASP A 48 -11.84 14.23 -10.16
CA ASP A 48 -12.99 13.88 -10.99
C ASP A 48 -13.94 12.86 -10.33
N GLY A 49 -13.61 12.41 -9.11
CA GLY A 49 -14.37 11.45 -8.33
C GLY A 49 -14.07 9.98 -8.67
N LEU A 50 -13.07 9.73 -9.51
CA LEU A 50 -12.61 8.39 -9.88
C LEU A 50 -11.21 8.14 -9.31
N LEU A 51 -10.90 6.88 -9.02
CA LEU A 51 -9.63 6.52 -8.40
C LEU A 51 -8.49 6.48 -9.42
N ASP A 52 -7.52 7.38 -9.30
CA ASP A 52 -6.27 7.34 -10.07
C ASP A 52 -5.20 6.49 -9.38
N VAL A 53 -4.20 6.07 -10.14
CA VAL A 53 -3.11 5.21 -9.67
C VAL A 53 -1.76 5.88 -9.87
N ALA A 54 -0.87 5.77 -8.89
CA ALA A 54 0.54 6.10 -9.02
C ALA A 54 1.43 4.95 -8.57
N THR A 55 2.60 4.83 -9.20
CA THR A 55 3.51 3.70 -8.99
C THR A 55 4.96 4.12 -9.15
N ILE A 56 5.82 3.52 -8.33
CA ILE A 56 7.25 3.44 -8.63
C ILE A 56 7.43 2.28 -9.59
N ALA A 57 8.04 2.55 -10.74
CA ALA A 57 8.36 1.56 -11.73
C ALA A 57 9.83 1.65 -12.14
N THR A 58 10.41 0.53 -12.53
CA THR A 58 11.79 0.47 -13.02
C THR A 58 11.77 0.05 -14.49
N ASP A 59 12.49 0.77 -15.34
CA ASP A 59 12.64 0.39 -16.73
C ASP A 59 13.62 -0.80 -16.89
N PRO A 60 13.68 -1.45 -18.06
CA PRO A 60 14.62 -2.55 -18.30
C PRO A 60 16.11 -2.18 -18.15
N ASN A 61 16.45 -0.89 -18.18
CA ASN A 61 17.80 -0.36 -17.95
C ASN A 61 18.05 -0.02 -16.47
N GLN A 62 17.15 -0.41 -15.57
CA GLN A 62 17.20 -0.18 -14.13
C GLN A 62 17.10 1.31 -13.72
N SER A 63 16.53 2.16 -14.58
CA SER A 63 16.20 3.54 -14.24
C SER A 63 14.82 3.59 -13.57
N GLY A 64 14.77 4.12 -12.35
CA GLY A 64 13.53 4.33 -11.62
C GLY A 64 12.72 5.50 -12.20
N THR A 65 11.41 5.32 -12.31
CA THR A 65 10.45 6.34 -12.75
C THR A 65 9.20 6.28 -11.88
N ILE A 66 8.55 7.42 -11.70
CA ILE A 66 7.22 7.47 -11.12
C ILE A 66 6.23 7.60 -12.28
N GLN A 67 5.28 6.67 -12.36
CA GLN A 67 4.19 6.70 -13.33
C GLN A 67 2.88 7.02 -12.63
N VAL A 68 2.06 7.85 -13.28
CA VAL A 68 0.67 8.11 -12.90
C VAL A 68 -0.23 7.62 -14.03
N TYR A 69 -1.26 6.86 -13.68
CA TYR A 69 -2.33 6.40 -14.56
C TYR A 69 -3.62 7.05 -14.09
N LEU A 70 -4.13 7.99 -14.88
CA LEU A 70 -5.43 8.60 -14.58
C LEU A 70 -6.55 7.63 -14.98
N HIS A 71 -7.59 7.57 -14.15
CA HIS A 71 -8.78 6.79 -14.43
C HIS A 71 -9.41 7.28 -15.74
N PRO A 72 -9.63 6.42 -16.75
CA PRO A 72 -10.02 6.86 -18.09
C PRO A 72 -11.52 7.21 -18.18
N GLY A 73 -12.27 7.00 -17.09
CA GLY A 73 -13.72 7.10 -17.03
C GLY A 73 -14.37 5.72 -17.02
N LYS A 74 -15.52 5.59 -16.34
CA LYS A 74 -16.25 4.32 -16.12
C LYS A 74 -16.47 3.51 -17.39
N ALA A 75 -16.83 4.18 -18.50
CA ALA A 75 -17.14 3.52 -19.78
C ALA A 75 -15.95 2.78 -20.42
N VAL A 76 -14.72 3.10 -20.01
CA VAL A 76 -13.49 2.56 -20.61
C VAL A 76 -12.48 2.08 -19.56
N ALA A 77 -12.86 1.97 -18.29
CA ALA A 77 -12.00 1.54 -17.18
C ALA A 77 -11.41 0.11 -17.37
N LYS A 78 -12.08 -0.70 -18.19
CA LYS A 78 -11.68 -2.07 -18.58
C LYS A 78 -10.59 -2.11 -19.67
N SER A 79 -10.24 -0.95 -20.24
CA SER A 79 -9.14 -0.78 -21.20
C SER A 79 -7.87 -0.30 -20.50
N LEU A 80 -6.75 -0.25 -21.23
CA LEU A 80 -5.49 0.30 -20.71
C LEU A 80 -5.63 1.79 -20.38
N TRP A 81 -5.02 2.21 -19.28
CA TRP A 81 -5.08 3.58 -18.80
C TRP A 81 -3.94 4.41 -19.38
N ARG A 82 -4.16 5.72 -19.46
CA ARG A 82 -3.13 6.63 -19.95
C ARG A 82 -2.10 6.89 -18.85
N ALA A 83 -0.87 6.44 -19.09
CA ALA A 83 0.28 6.74 -18.25
C ALA A 83 0.86 8.14 -18.50
N GLY A 84 1.44 8.72 -17.47
CA GLY A 84 2.26 9.93 -17.55
C GLY A 84 3.45 9.86 -16.59
N PRO A 85 4.69 9.97 -17.09
CA PRO A 85 5.86 10.01 -16.23
C PRO A 85 5.88 11.31 -15.43
N VAL A 86 5.98 11.19 -14.11
CA VAL A 86 6.16 12.33 -13.19
C VAL A 86 7.62 12.78 -13.20
N GLY A 87 8.54 11.82 -13.25
CA GLY A 87 9.97 12.07 -13.28
C GLY A 87 10.81 10.80 -13.21
N ASN A 88 12.10 10.95 -13.51
CA ASN A 88 13.11 9.93 -13.24
C ASN A 88 13.61 10.11 -11.82
N ILE A 89 13.77 9.00 -11.12
CA ILE A 89 14.18 8.99 -9.72
C ILE A 89 15.25 7.93 -9.48
N ALA A 90 16.29 8.32 -8.75
CA ALA A 90 17.34 7.40 -8.35
C ALA A 90 16.93 6.67 -7.06
N ALA A 91 17.03 5.34 -7.07
CA ALA A 91 16.81 4.46 -5.92
C ALA A 91 15.58 4.82 -5.05
N PRO A 92 14.35 4.87 -5.62
CA PRO A 92 13.14 4.96 -4.82
C PRO A 92 13.06 3.87 -3.77
N SER A 93 12.43 4.19 -2.63
CA SER A 93 12.10 3.21 -1.59
C SER A 93 10.61 3.14 -1.31
N ASP A 94 9.91 4.27 -1.35
CA ASP A 94 8.48 4.33 -1.11
C ASP A 94 7.82 5.53 -1.80
N LEU A 95 6.49 5.49 -1.94
CA LEU A 95 5.65 6.49 -2.59
C LEU A 95 4.32 6.62 -1.85
N VAL A 96 3.89 7.85 -1.56
CA VAL A 96 2.55 8.14 -0.98
C VAL A 96 1.89 9.31 -1.70
N ILE A 97 0.57 9.40 -1.53
CA ILE A 97 -0.27 10.48 -2.06
C ILE A 97 -0.82 11.31 -0.89
N ALA A 98 -0.59 12.62 -0.89
CA ALA A 98 -1.06 13.52 0.16
C ALA A 98 -1.28 14.94 -0.36
N ASP A 99 -2.30 15.63 0.13
CA ASP A 99 -2.42 17.09 -0.05
C ASP A 99 -1.49 17.79 0.97
N LEU A 100 -0.20 17.85 0.63
CA LEU A 100 0.81 18.40 1.53
C LEU A 100 0.83 19.93 1.50
N ASP A 101 0.65 20.54 0.32
CA ASP A 101 0.67 22.00 0.19
C ASP A 101 -0.65 22.68 0.58
N GLY A 102 -1.71 21.90 0.81
CA GLY A 102 -3.00 22.34 1.32
C GLY A 102 -3.88 23.03 0.27
N ASP A 103 -3.56 22.87 -1.03
CA ASP A 103 -4.34 23.44 -2.12
C ASP A 103 -5.60 22.62 -2.47
N GLY A 104 -5.81 21.50 -1.77
CA GLY A 104 -6.92 20.61 -1.96
C GLY A 104 -6.74 19.64 -3.13
N LYS A 105 -5.57 19.56 -3.76
CA LYS A 105 -5.22 18.59 -4.79
C LYS A 105 -4.11 17.68 -4.25
N PRO A 106 -4.21 16.36 -4.41
CA PRO A 106 -3.18 15.50 -3.87
C PRO A 106 -1.86 15.61 -4.64
N ASP A 107 -0.77 15.71 -3.89
CA ASP A 107 0.61 15.62 -4.35
C ASP A 107 1.15 14.19 -4.21
N LEU A 108 2.29 13.92 -4.84
CA LEU A 108 3.05 12.68 -4.64
C LEU A 108 4.32 12.97 -3.84
N VAL A 109 4.67 12.05 -2.94
CA VAL A 109 5.91 12.13 -2.16
C VAL A 109 6.66 10.82 -2.28
N THR A 110 7.94 10.88 -2.63
CA THR A 110 8.80 9.70 -2.68
C THR A 110 9.91 9.77 -1.66
N SER A 111 10.24 8.61 -1.10
CA SER A 111 11.48 8.42 -0.34
C SER A 111 12.55 7.75 -1.20
N HIS A 112 13.80 8.08 -0.90
CA HIS A 112 14.98 7.65 -1.64
C HIS A 112 16.04 7.14 -0.69
N GLN A 113 16.85 6.17 -1.14
CA GLN A 113 18.04 5.74 -0.40
C GLN A 113 19.15 6.82 -0.36
N ASN A 114 18.97 7.91 -1.09
CA ASN A 114 19.91 9.03 -1.10
C ASN A 114 19.82 9.83 0.21
N ALA A 115 20.91 9.83 0.97
CA ALA A 115 20.96 10.51 2.27
C ALA A 115 21.01 12.06 2.19
N THR A 116 21.36 12.66 1.04
CA THR A 116 21.36 14.12 0.88
C THR A 116 19.99 14.68 0.50
N GLU A 117 19.20 13.91 -0.24
CA GLU A 117 17.86 14.27 -0.68
C GLU A 117 16.91 13.08 -0.46
N PRO A 118 16.66 12.72 0.82
CA PRO A 118 15.92 11.50 1.17
C PRO A 118 14.45 11.54 0.75
N LEU A 119 13.86 12.74 0.58
CA LEU A 119 12.46 12.91 0.23
C LEU A 119 12.28 13.93 -0.91
N MET A 120 11.47 13.57 -1.90
CA MET A 120 11.06 14.46 -2.99
C MET A 120 9.55 14.66 -2.98
N LEU A 121 9.12 15.87 -3.34
CA LEU A 121 7.73 16.25 -3.52
C LEU A 121 7.47 16.47 -5.02
N HIS A 122 6.41 15.88 -5.53
CA HIS A 122 5.96 16.04 -6.91
C HIS A 122 4.57 16.64 -6.94
N ARG A 123 4.47 17.82 -7.55
CA ARG A 123 3.24 18.60 -7.64
C ARG A 123 2.82 18.75 -9.09
N TRP A 124 1.54 18.94 -9.34
CA TRP A 124 1.06 19.27 -10.67
C TRP A 124 1.66 20.61 -11.15
N SER A 125 2.18 20.64 -12.39
CA SER A 125 2.88 21.81 -12.91
C SER A 125 2.02 23.09 -12.86
N PRO A 126 2.59 24.22 -12.38
CA PRO A 126 1.91 25.51 -12.35
C PRO A 126 1.32 25.91 -13.71
N GLY A 127 0.11 26.46 -13.75
CA GLY A 127 -0.59 26.88 -14.97
C GLY A 127 -1.26 25.77 -15.78
N LYS A 128 -0.94 24.49 -15.51
CA LYS A 128 -1.67 23.31 -16.01
C LYS A 128 -2.59 22.68 -14.97
N ARG A 129 -2.60 23.24 -13.75
CA ARG A 129 -3.52 22.91 -12.65
C ARG A 129 -5.01 23.04 -13.03
N ASN A 130 -5.36 23.73 -14.12
CA ASN A 130 -6.75 23.88 -14.60
C ASN A 130 -7.17 22.84 -15.65
N ASP A 131 -6.24 22.03 -16.16
CA ASP A 131 -6.55 20.90 -17.04
C ASP A 131 -6.42 19.61 -16.22
N PRO A 132 -7.52 18.99 -15.76
CA PRO A 132 -7.49 17.78 -14.94
C PRO A 132 -6.96 16.55 -15.70
N ARG A 133 -6.67 16.66 -17.00
CA ARG A 133 -6.07 15.59 -17.81
C ARG A 133 -4.59 15.82 -18.13
N SER A 134 -4.01 16.91 -17.63
CA SER A 134 -2.58 17.14 -17.70
C SER A 134 -1.84 16.06 -16.90
N LEU A 135 -0.69 15.64 -17.40
CA LEU A 135 0.20 14.68 -16.71
C LEU A 135 1.59 15.30 -16.56
N GLN A 136 1.62 16.62 -16.37
CA GLN A 136 2.85 17.39 -16.20
C GLN A 136 3.05 17.70 -14.72
N TRP A 137 4.21 17.29 -14.22
CA TRP A 137 4.58 17.38 -12.82
C TRP A 137 5.85 18.21 -12.66
N THR A 138 5.93 18.95 -11.56
CA THR A 138 7.13 19.62 -11.08
C THR A 138 7.62 18.91 -9.83
N SER A 139 8.89 18.54 -9.81
CA SER A 139 9.52 17.83 -8.70
C SER A 139 10.49 18.75 -7.98
N GLU A 140 10.49 18.72 -6.66
CA GLU A 140 11.46 19.43 -5.82
C GLU A 140 11.86 18.59 -4.62
N THR A 141 13.03 18.88 -4.05
CA THR A 141 13.49 18.22 -2.84
C THR A 141 12.68 18.71 -1.64
N LEU A 142 11.96 17.80 -0.98
CA LEU A 142 11.14 18.11 0.19
C LEU A 142 11.99 18.24 1.46
N VAL A 143 12.92 17.29 1.65
CA VAL A 143 13.84 17.28 2.79
C VAL A 143 15.27 17.08 2.31
N ARG A 144 16.19 17.88 2.85
CA ARG A 144 17.63 17.85 2.56
C ARG A 144 18.41 17.45 3.81
N ASP A 145 19.49 16.72 3.60
CA ASP A 145 20.52 16.39 4.60
C ASP A 145 20.00 15.71 5.89
N GLN A 146 18.87 15.01 5.82
CA GLN A 146 18.33 14.21 6.92
C GLN A 146 18.51 12.72 6.67
N LYS A 147 19.72 12.23 6.97
CA LYS A 147 20.14 10.86 6.64
C LYS A 147 19.27 9.76 7.24
N GLU A 148 18.65 10.02 8.39
CA GLU A 148 17.73 9.08 9.05
C GLU A 148 16.46 8.78 8.27
N LEU A 149 16.10 9.65 7.31
CA LEU A 149 14.94 9.46 6.43
C LEU A 149 15.30 8.75 5.12
N ALA A 150 16.58 8.43 4.89
CA ALA A 150 17.01 7.72 3.69
C ALA A 150 16.36 6.34 3.64
N GLY A 151 15.59 6.08 2.59
CA GLY A 151 14.87 4.84 2.35
C GLY A 151 13.64 4.63 3.24
N ALA A 152 13.17 5.69 3.93
CA ALA A 152 12.06 5.62 4.86
C ALA A 152 10.79 5.02 4.22
N ARG A 153 10.03 4.27 5.02
CA ARG A 153 8.63 3.96 4.70
C ARG A 153 7.76 5.16 5.03
N LEU A 154 6.78 5.42 4.19
CA LEU A 154 5.95 6.61 4.27
C LEU A 154 4.50 6.26 4.59
N ALA A 155 3.86 7.11 5.38
CA ALA A 155 2.42 7.11 5.57
C ALA A 155 1.92 8.55 5.65
N VAL A 156 0.60 8.72 5.55
CA VAL A 156 -0.04 10.04 5.55
C VAL A 156 -1.17 10.02 6.58
N GLY A 157 -1.26 11.07 7.39
CA GLY A 157 -2.21 11.14 8.48
C GLY A 157 -2.41 12.56 8.99
N ARG A 158 -3.51 12.78 9.71
CA ARG A 158 -3.75 14.03 10.43
C ARG A 158 -3.18 13.89 11.84
N ILE A 159 -1.96 14.37 12.02
CA ILE A 159 -1.22 14.26 13.27
C ILE A 159 -1.52 15.45 14.16
N ASP A 160 -1.43 16.67 13.63
CA ASP A 160 -1.66 17.89 14.40
C ASP A 160 -3.06 18.50 14.20
N THR A 161 -3.85 18.01 13.25
CA THR A 161 -5.21 18.47 12.91
C THR A 161 -5.36 19.96 12.57
N LEU A 162 -4.28 20.74 12.62
CA LEU A 162 -4.31 22.19 12.44
C LEU A 162 -4.18 22.55 10.97
N ARG A 163 -3.48 21.71 10.20
CA ARG A 163 -3.04 22.08 8.86
C ARG A 163 -3.60 21.12 7.83
N GLY A 164 -3.65 19.82 8.06
CA GLY A 164 -4.36 18.91 7.16
C GLY A 164 -3.73 17.54 7.24
N GLU A 165 -3.33 17.02 6.08
CA GLU A 165 -2.49 15.82 6.02
C GLU A 165 -1.03 16.20 6.29
N GLU A 166 -0.36 15.37 7.10
CA GLU A 166 1.07 15.42 7.38
C GLU A 166 1.75 14.12 6.93
N LEU A 167 3.04 14.21 6.60
CA LEU A 167 3.83 13.05 6.20
C LEU A 167 4.45 12.38 7.43
N ILE A 168 4.22 11.09 7.56
CA ILE A 168 4.86 10.22 8.54
C ILE A 168 5.99 9.46 7.85
N CYS A 169 7.15 9.43 8.48
CA CYS A 169 8.34 8.74 8.00
C CYS A 169 8.80 7.72 9.04
N ALA A 170 8.97 6.48 8.61
CA ALA A 170 9.63 5.44 9.38
C ALA A 170 10.97 5.13 8.72
N GLY A 171 12.06 5.59 9.35
CA GLY A 171 13.42 5.35 8.88
C GLY A 171 13.76 3.85 8.82
N VAL A 172 14.85 3.53 8.11
CA VAL A 172 15.34 2.16 7.97
C VAL A 172 16.78 2.06 8.48
N GLY A 173 17.07 1.07 9.32
CA GLY A 173 18.41 0.80 9.86
C GLY A 173 18.56 1.11 11.35
N VAL A 174 19.65 0.67 11.96
CA VAL A 174 19.83 0.53 13.43
C VAL A 174 19.62 1.81 14.25
N GLN A 175 19.69 2.99 13.63
CA GLN A 175 19.43 4.29 14.28
C GLN A 175 18.16 4.98 13.78
N ALA A 176 17.27 4.23 13.14
CA ALA A 176 16.04 4.76 12.59
C ALA A 176 15.08 5.23 13.68
N SER A 177 14.17 6.08 13.26
CA SER A 177 13.06 6.56 14.06
C SER A 177 11.81 6.58 13.20
N ILE A 178 10.68 6.44 13.86
CA ILE A 178 9.38 6.84 13.32
C ILE A 178 9.15 8.26 13.80
N GLY A 179 8.73 9.12 12.89
CA GLY A 179 8.36 10.49 13.20
C GLY A 179 7.52 11.09 12.10
N TRP A 180 7.25 12.39 12.19
CA TRP A 180 6.42 13.09 11.23
C TRP A 180 7.03 14.43 10.85
N LEU A 181 6.72 14.89 9.64
CA LEU A 181 7.14 16.18 9.12
C LEU A 181 6.06 17.21 9.40
N GLN A 182 6.40 18.20 10.22
CA GLN A 182 5.49 19.31 10.47
C GLN A 182 5.53 20.30 9.32
N ARG A 183 4.36 20.56 8.75
CA ARG A 183 4.16 21.58 7.72
C ARG A 183 4.02 22.98 8.33
N LYS A 184 4.56 23.98 7.62
CA LYS A 184 4.31 25.40 7.87
C LYS A 184 3.77 26.07 6.62
N GLY A 185 2.82 26.98 6.88
CA GLY A 185 1.97 27.52 5.84
C GLY A 185 0.90 26.52 5.39
N ASN A 186 -0.17 27.04 4.80
CA ASN A 186 -1.36 26.28 4.40
C ASN A 186 -1.87 26.75 3.03
N THR A 187 -0.99 27.33 2.22
CA THR A 187 -1.30 27.82 0.88
C THR A 187 -0.17 27.39 -0.05
N ALA A 188 -0.49 27.01 -1.29
CA ALA A 188 0.49 26.59 -2.30
C ALA A 188 1.66 27.60 -2.51
N ASP A 189 1.42 28.89 -2.25
CA ASP A 189 2.42 29.97 -2.39
C ASP A 189 3.39 30.07 -1.20
N PHE A 190 3.06 29.43 -0.07
CA PHE A 190 3.88 29.42 1.14
C PHE A 190 3.73 28.06 1.82
N PHE A 191 4.48 27.07 1.31
CA PHE A 191 4.59 25.73 1.88
C PHE A 191 6.07 25.41 2.14
N TYR A 192 6.39 24.97 3.35
CA TYR A 192 7.64 24.29 3.66
C TYR A 192 7.47 23.35 4.86
N VAL A 193 8.40 22.40 5.00
CA VAL A 193 8.48 21.51 6.15
C VAL A 193 9.41 22.13 7.19
N GLU A 194 8.92 22.36 8.41
CA GLU A 194 9.66 23.01 9.50
C GLU A 194 10.67 22.06 10.18
N GLY A 195 10.53 20.76 9.96
CA GLY A 195 11.46 19.76 10.47
C GLY A 195 10.80 18.40 10.66
N PHE A 196 11.62 17.45 11.09
CA PHE A 196 11.22 16.10 11.44
C PHE A 196 11.09 15.98 12.97
N HIS A 197 9.92 15.56 13.42
CA HIS A 197 9.63 15.30 14.83
C HIS A 197 9.66 13.80 15.08
N PRO A 198 10.75 13.26 15.63
CA PRO A 198 10.80 11.84 15.98
C PRO A 198 9.77 11.53 17.08
N ILE A 199 9.14 10.37 16.99
CA ILE A 199 8.15 9.84 17.94
C ILE A 199 8.75 8.66 18.70
N ALA A 200 9.32 7.69 17.99
CA ALA A 200 9.86 6.47 18.59
C ALA A 200 11.12 6.03 17.85
N GLN A 201 12.12 5.59 18.61
CA GLN A 201 13.30 4.96 18.02
C GLN A 201 12.96 3.52 17.61
N VAL A 202 13.32 3.14 16.39
CA VAL A 202 13.08 1.81 15.83
C VAL A 202 14.34 1.32 15.11
N GLU A 203 14.60 0.02 15.10
CA GLU A 203 15.78 -0.50 14.38
C GLU A 203 15.50 -0.72 12.88
N SER A 204 14.29 -1.13 12.53
CA SER A 204 13.89 -1.33 11.13
C SER A 204 12.38 -1.44 11.03
N THR A 205 11.80 -0.71 10.08
CA THR A 205 10.39 -0.77 9.75
C THR A 205 10.21 -1.05 8.27
N THR A 206 9.44 -2.09 7.94
CA THR A 206 9.14 -2.44 6.54
C THR A 206 7.74 -2.06 6.11
N SER A 207 6.85 -1.79 7.07
CA SER A 207 5.47 -1.36 6.83
C SER A 207 5.03 -0.40 7.94
N ILE A 208 4.33 0.66 7.57
CA ILE A 208 3.67 1.61 8.47
C ILE A 208 2.31 1.98 7.88
N LEU A 209 1.29 2.00 8.73
CA LEU A 209 -0.09 2.36 8.40
C LEU A 209 -0.54 3.45 9.36
N ALA A 210 -1.32 4.39 8.87
CA ALA A 210 -1.81 5.53 9.64
C ALA A 210 -3.34 5.54 9.63
N ARG A 211 -3.96 5.40 10.80
CA ARG A 211 -5.43 5.44 10.97
C ARG A 211 -5.78 5.70 12.43
N ASP A 212 -6.89 6.37 12.69
CA ASP A 212 -7.46 6.53 14.02
C ASP A 212 -7.97 5.18 14.55
N LEU A 213 -7.23 4.53 15.47
CA LEU A 213 -7.53 3.18 15.99
C LEU A 213 -8.41 3.21 17.24
N ASN A 214 -8.37 4.29 18.00
CA ASN A 214 -9.15 4.43 19.23
C ASN A 214 -10.45 5.24 19.05
N HIS A 215 -10.67 5.82 17.85
CA HIS A 215 -11.74 6.75 17.48
C HIS A 215 -11.77 8.04 18.30
N ASP A 216 -10.60 8.61 18.60
CA ASP A 216 -10.50 9.93 19.22
C ASP A 216 -10.44 11.08 18.18
N GLY A 217 -10.47 10.75 16.89
CA GLY A 217 -10.41 11.69 15.77
C GLY A 217 -8.99 12.05 15.35
N LEU A 218 -7.96 11.48 15.98
CA LEU A 218 -6.56 11.68 15.68
C LEU A 218 -5.98 10.48 14.95
N THR A 219 -5.04 10.72 14.05
CA THR A 219 -4.40 9.60 13.34
C THR A 219 -3.36 8.93 14.23
N ASP A 220 -3.54 7.64 14.51
CA ASP A 220 -2.56 6.77 15.14
C ASP A 220 -1.69 6.04 14.12
N LEU A 221 -0.62 5.38 14.58
CA LEU A 221 0.32 4.64 13.72
C LEU A 221 0.41 3.16 14.11
N VAL A 222 0.27 2.28 13.12
CA VAL A 222 0.58 0.84 13.25
C VAL A 222 1.79 0.53 12.39
N PHE A 223 2.79 -0.15 12.93
CA PHE A 223 3.99 -0.48 12.17
C PHE A 223 4.58 -1.82 12.56
N LEU A 224 5.36 -2.38 11.64
CA LEU A 224 6.12 -3.60 11.86
C LEU A 224 7.54 -3.25 12.30
N HIS A 225 7.89 -3.58 13.53
CA HIS A 225 9.25 -3.47 14.05
C HIS A 225 10.01 -4.78 13.83
N GLN A 226 11.13 -4.74 13.10
CA GLN A 226 11.96 -5.92 12.81
C GLN A 226 13.31 -5.91 13.53
N GLY A 227 13.42 -5.12 14.62
CA GLY A 227 14.62 -5.05 15.44
C GLY A 227 14.89 -6.30 16.27
N LEU A 228 16.06 -6.35 16.90
CA LEU A 228 16.42 -7.41 17.84
C LEU A 228 15.65 -7.29 19.16
N VAL A 229 15.27 -6.07 19.54
CA VAL A 229 14.56 -5.79 20.78
C VAL A 229 13.08 -5.55 20.49
N SER A 230 12.22 -6.46 20.95
CA SER A 230 10.76 -6.41 20.75
C SER A 230 10.35 -6.37 19.26
N PRO A 231 10.69 -7.39 18.45
CA PRO A 231 10.14 -7.51 17.10
C PRO A 231 8.65 -7.84 17.14
N GLY A 232 7.90 -7.26 16.23
CA GLY A 232 6.46 -7.48 16.16
C GLY A 232 5.70 -6.30 15.59
N ILE A 233 4.40 -6.31 15.84
CA ILE A 233 3.50 -5.25 15.41
C ILE A 233 3.30 -4.30 16.59
N HIS A 234 3.46 -3.02 16.33
CA HIS A 234 3.37 -1.96 17.33
C HIS A 234 2.35 -0.92 16.92
N TRP A 235 1.78 -0.28 17.94
CA TRP A 235 0.84 0.82 17.83
C TRP A 235 1.35 2.01 18.64
N LEU A 236 1.41 3.18 18.00
CA LEU A 236 1.65 4.47 18.64
C LEU A 236 0.37 5.28 18.60
N THR A 237 -0.20 5.55 19.78
CA THR A 237 -1.39 6.39 19.93
C THR A 237 -1.00 7.86 19.92
N ASN A 238 -1.71 8.65 19.11
CA ASN A 238 -1.47 10.07 18.99
C ASN A 238 -1.95 10.82 20.26
N PRO A 239 -1.08 11.56 20.95
CA PRO A 239 -1.42 12.23 22.19
C PRO A 239 -2.20 13.55 22.00
N GLY A 240 -2.54 13.87 20.76
CA GLY A 240 -3.20 15.11 20.39
C GLY A 240 -2.24 16.24 20.03
N PRO A 241 -2.78 17.30 19.42
CA PRO A 241 -1.99 18.31 18.72
C PRO A 241 -1.05 19.12 19.63
N GLU A 242 -1.40 19.28 20.90
CA GLU A 242 -0.56 19.98 21.88
C GLU A 242 0.68 19.18 22.30
N ASN A 243 0.64 17.86 22.11
CA ASN A 243 1.67 16.94 22.59
C ASN A 243 2.31 16.10 21.47
N ALA A 244 1.84 16.20 20.22
CA ALA A 244 2.33 15.37 19.10
C ALA A 244 3.83 15.55 18.80
N THR A 245 4.43 16.67 19.21
CA THR A 245 5.89 16.92 19.08
C THR A 245 6.70 16.39 20.28
N ARG A 246 6.05 15.77 21.28
CA ARG A 246 6.68 15.23 22.49
C ARG A 246 6.71 13.71 22.40
N PRO A 247 7.86 13.07 22.08
CA PRO A 247 7.98 11.62 21.94
C PRO A 247 7.38 10.85 23.14
N GLU A 248 7.63 11.32 24.35
CA GLU A 248 7.19 10.70 25.61
C GLU A 248 5.67 10.73 25.83
N ALA A 249 4.94 11.55 25.09
CA ALA A 249 3.49 11.62 25.18
C ALA A 249 2.81 10.54 24.33
N TRP A 250 3.48 10.03 23.30
CA TRP A 250 2.95 8.97 22.45
C TRP A 250 2.92 7.65 23.21
N LEU A 251 1.72 7.07 23.36
CA LEU A 251 1.58 5.78 24.01
C LEU A 251 2.03 4.68 23.05
N HIS A 252 3.13 3.99 23.40
CA HIS A 252 3.67 2.89 22.62
C HIS A 252 3.18 1.54 23.17
N THR A 253 2.37 0.83 22.39
CA THR A 253 1.84 -0.49 22.72
C THR A 253 2.32 -1.52 21.70
N MET A 254 2.84 -2.67 22.17
CA MET A 254 3.07 -3.82 21.30
C MET A 254 1.77 -4.64 21.20
N ILE A 255 1.28 -4.85 19.98
CA ILE A 255 -0.01 -5.52 19.74
C ILE A 255 0.16 -7.00 19.35
N GLY A 256 1.31 -7.38 18.81
CA GLY A 256 1.65 -8.77 18.49
C GLY A 256 3.16 -9.01 18.50
N SER A 257 3.63 -9.98 19.30
CA SER A 257 5.01 -10.45 19.26
C SER A 257 5.09 -11.66 18.34
N GLU A 258 5.80 -11.51 17.22
CA GLU A 258 5.69 -12.46 16.12
C GLU A 258 6.96 -13.29 15.99
N SER A 259 6.87 -14.59 16.27
CA SER A 259 7.96 -15.54 15.99
C SER A 259 8.11 -15.87 14.51
N ASP A 260 7.01 -15.72 13.76
CA ASP A 260 6.97 -15.87 12.31
C ASP A 260 6.92 -14.49 11.67
N SER A 261 7.82 -14.24 10.73
CA SER A 261 8.00 -12.92 10.13
C SER A 261 6.73 -12.45 9.42
N ILE A 262 6.30 -11.23 9.72
CA ILE A 262 5.19 -10.58 9.03
C ILE A 262 5.66 -10.06 7.66
N THR A 263 4.80 -10.21 6.65
CA THR A 263 5.04 -9.80 5.26
C THR A 263 4.18 -8.62 4.82
N SER A 264 2.96 -8.50 5.36
CA SER A 264 2.02 -7.43 5.03
C SER A 264 1.11 -7.12 6.22
N LEU A 265 0.56 -5.90 6.27
CA LEU A 265 -0.37 -5.41 7.29
C LEU A 265 -1.58 -4.75 6.62
N ALA A 266 -2.75 -4.87 7.24
CA ALA A 266 -3.95 -4.12 6.86
C ALA A 266 -4.73 -3.67 8.10
N ILE A 267 -5.50 -2.59 7.97
CA ILE A 267 -6.40 -2.10 9.00
C ILE A 267 -7.85 -2.08 8.48
N GLY A 268 -8.79 -2.62 9.25
CA GLY A 268 -10.22 -2.64 8.94
C GLY A 268 -11.04 -3.27 10.07
N ASP A 269 -12.37 -3.16 10.01
CA ASP A 269 -13.25 -3.63 11.10
C ASP A 269 -13.59 -5.12 10.93
N ILE A 270 -12.78 -6.01 11.49
CA ILE A 270 -12.99 -7.47 11.43
C ILE A 270 -13.99 -7.93 12.49
N GLY A 271 -13.94 -7.28 13.67
CA GLY A 271 -14.74 -7.57 14.85
C GLY A 271 -16.21 -7.16 14.74
N GLN A 272 -16.56 -6.37 13.72
CA GLN A 272 -17.91 -5.84 13.51
C GLN A 272 -18.39 -4.92 14.63
N ASP A 273 -17.45 -4.26 15.30
CA ASP A 273 -17.72 -3.32 16.41
C ASP A 273 -17.41 -1.87 16.04
N LYS A 274 -17.10 -1.64 14.76
CA LYS A 274 -16.68 -0.38 14.15
C LYS A 274 -15.32 0.11 14.61
N LEU A 275 -14.60 -0.60 15.48
CA LEU A 275 -13.22 -0.25 15.79
C LEU A 275 -12.32 -0.84 14.72
N PRO A 276 -11.27 -0.13 14.30
CA PRO A 276 -10.37 -0.71 13.32
C PRO A 276 -9.48 -1.73 13.98
N ASP A 277 -9.45 -2.91 13.39
CA ASP A 277 -8.62 -4.04 13.75
C ASP A 277 -7.41 -4.13 12.82
N VAL A 278 -6.47 -5.01 13.16
CA VAL A 278 -5.27 -5.25 12.34
C VAL A 278 -5.26 -6.68 11.83
N ALA A 279 -4.98 -6.86 10.54
CA ALA A 279 -4.61 -8.14 9.96
C ALA A 279 -3.14 -8.14 9.53
N ALA A 280 -2.49 -9.28 9.67
CA ALA A 280 -1.10 -9.46 9.27
C ALA A 280 -0.90 -10.81 8.57
N THR A 281 -0.20 -10.82 7.44
CA THR A 281 0.24 -12.07 6.79
C THR A 281 1.63 -12.45 7.21
N THR A 282 1.91 -13.74 7.20
CA THR A 282 3.17 -14.27 7.68
C THR A 282 3.96 -15.02 6.60
N LYS A 283 5.27 -15.16 6.81
CA LYS A 283 6.15 -15.94 5.93
C LYS A 283 5.81 -17.42 5.88
N SER A 284 5.06 -17.95 6.86
CA SER A 284 4.54 -19.32 6.82
C SER A 284 3.12 -19.44 6.26
N GLY A 285 2.56 -18.35 5.70
CA GLY A 285 1.29 -18.36 4.98
C GLY A 285 0.05 -18.14 5.84
N PHE A 286 0.19 -17.92 7.14
CA PHE A 286 -0.94 -17.66 8.03
C PHE A 286 -1.41 -16.22 7.90
N VAL A 287 -2.69 -16.00 8.21
CA VAL A 287 -3.21 -14.65 8.47
C VAL A 287 -3.50 -14.54 9.96
N ARG A 288 -2.90 -13.56 10.64
CA ARG A 288 -3.18 -13.21 12.03
C ARG A 288 -4.14 -12.04 12.07
N LEU A 289 -5.13 -12.13 12.94
CA LEU A 289 -6.13 -11.10 13.16
C LEU A 289 -6.02 -10.63 14.60
N TYR A 290 -5.78 -9.34 14.80
CA TYR A 290 -5.74 -8.66 16.08
C TYR A 290 -7.00 -7.82 16.16
N VAL A 291 -7.99 -8.31 16.90
CA VAL A 291 -9.29 -7.65 17.06
C VAL A 291 -9.30 -6.85 18.36
N GLN A 292 -9.66 -5.57 18.28
CA GLN A 292 -9.77 -4.68 19.43
C GLN A 292 -11.06 -4.96 20.20
N HIS A 293 -11.05 -4.74 21.52
CA HIS A 293 -12.25 -4.78 22.36
C HIS A 293 -12.31 -3.54 23.27
N ARG A 294 -13.46 -2.86 23.37
CA ARG A 294 -13.67 -1.73 24.30
C ARG A 294 -14.08 -2.24 25.70
N HIS A 295 -13.60 -1.69 26.82
CA HIS A 295 -13.86 -0.29 27.17
C HIS A 295 -12.78 0.50 27.94
N HIS A 296 -11.74 -0.06 28.57
CA HIS A 296 -10.86 0.76 29.43
C HIS A 296 -9.35 0.40 29.45
N ALA A 297 -8.90 -0.51 28.60
CA ALA A 297 -7.47 -0.78 28.38
C ALA A 297 -7.27 -1.42 26.99
N PRO A 298 -6.18 -1.10 26.27
CA PRO A 298 -5.90 -1.68 24.95
C PRO A 298 -5.63 -3.19 25.11
N GLY A 299 -6.64 -4.00 24.85
CA GLY A 299 -6.55 -5.45 24.80
C GLY A 299 -6.89 -5.93 23.40
N TRP A 300 -5.98 -6.70 22.80
CA TRP A 300 -6.15 -7.29 21.48
C TRP A 300 -6.48 -8.78 21.63
N LYS A 301 -7.59 -9.21 21.03
CA LYS A 301 -7.89 -10.63 20.86
C LYS A 301 -7.24 -11.12 19.58
N VAL A 302 -6.29 -12.04 19.73
CA VAL A 302 -5.58 -12.62 18.58
C VAL A 302 -6.29 -13.88 18.12
N SER A 303 -6.54 -13.97 16.82
CA SER A 303 -6.98 -15.20 16.16
C SER A 303 -6.17 -15.42 14.89
N VAL A 304 -6.22 -16.65 14.36
CA VAL A 304 -5.39 -17.06 13.24
C VAL A 304 -6.24 -17.79 12.20
N ILE A 305 -6.10 -17.42 10.94
CA ILE A 305 -6.60 -18.16 9.79
C ILE A 305 -5.45 -19.00 9.23
N PRO A 306 -5.60 -20.32 9.09
CA PRO A 306 -4.58 -21.17 8.50
C PRO A 306 -4.38 -20.88 7.00
N PRO A 307 -3.18 -21.16 6.44
CA PRO A 307 -2.89 -20.94 5.04
C PRO A 307 -3.89 -21.69 4.14
N ALA A 308 -4.54 -20.98 3.22
CA ALA A 308 -5.39 -21.61 2.22
C ALA A 308 -4.53 -22.49 1.30
N TYR A 309 -5.05 -23.67 0.94
CA TYR A 309 -4.43 -24.59 -0.01
C TYR A 309 -2.96 -24.95 0.30
N ASN A 310 -2.56 -24.96 1.58
CA ASN A 310 -1.18 -25.19 2.03
C ASN A 310 -0.17 -24.16 1.48
N ALA A 311 -0.58 -22.90 1.32
CA ALA A 311 0.30 -21.82 0.95
C ALA A 311 1.54 -21.78 1.86
N LYS A 312 2.70 -21.54 1.24
CA LYS A 312 3.99 -21.48 1.93
C LYS A 312 4.21 -20.12 2.56
N GLU A 313 3.75 -19.05 1.92
CA GLU A 313 4.00 -17.66 2.30
C GLU A 313 2.79 -16.78 1.99
N GLY A 314 2.45 -15.86 2.90
CA GLY A 314 1.46 -14.83 2.65
C GLY A 314 2.15 -13.59 2.10
N THR A 315 1.56 -12.97 1.08
CA THR A 315 2.22 -11.93 0.26
C THR A 315 1.54 -10.57 0.33
N CYS A 316 0.21 -10.53 0.49
CA CYS A 316 -0.54 -9.31 0.73
C CYS A 316 -1.81 -9.60 1.53
N VAL A 317 -2.35 -8.59 2.21
CA VAL A 317 -3.63 -8.67 2.93
C VAL A 317 -4.43 -7.38 2.82
N ALA A 318 -5.76 -7.51 2.77
CA ALA A 318 -6.70 -6.41 2.95
C ALA A 318 -7.93 -6.86 3.74
N ILE A 319 -8.64 -5.90 4.33
CA ILE A 319 -9.88 -6.12 5.07
C ILE A 319 -10.96 -5.26 4.41
N ALA A 320 -12.02 -5.87 3.90
CA ALA A 320 -13.15 -5.18 3.29
C ALA A 320 -14.36 -6.11 3.18
N ASP A 321 -15.58 -5.56 3.18
CA ASP A 321 -16.81 -6.30 2.91
C ASP A 321 -16.95 -6.56 1.40
N LEU A 322 -16.25 -7.59 0.91
CA LEU A 322 -16.21 -7.94 -0.51
C LEU A 322 -17.51 -8.59 -0.98
N SER A 323 -18.25 -9.20 -0.05
CA SER A 323 -19.51 -9.89 -0.32
C SER A 323 -20.75 -9.02 -0.18
N GLY A 324 -20.61 -7.74 0.20
CA GLY A 324 -21.69 -6.77 0.35
C GLY A 324 -22.69 -7.11 1.46
N ASN A 325 -22.30 -7.95 2.43
CA ASN A 325 -23.21 -8.47 3.45
C ASN A 325 -23.18 -7.67 4.76
N GLY A 326 -22.39 -6.61 4.79
CA GLY A 326 -22.14 -5.74 5.95
C GLY A 326 -21.09 -6.28 6.92
N ARG A 327 -20.37 -7.36 6.59
CA ARG A 327 -19.27 -7.90 7.39
C ARG A 327 -17.98 -7.85 6.60
N SER A 328 -16.89 -7.52 7.28
CA SER A 328 -15.58 -7.49 6.65
C SER A 328 -15.07 -8.91 6.39
N ASP A 329 -14.64 -9.10 5.15
CA ASP A 329 -13.91 -10.25 4.70
C ASP A 329 -12.40 -9.96 4.71
N VAL A 330 -11.58 -11.01 4.62
CA VAL A 330 -10.12 -10.88 4.59
C VAL A 330 -9.60 -11.37 3.25
N ILE A 331 -9.02 -10.48 2.46
CA ILE A 331 -8.40 -10.79 1.17
C ILE A 331 -6.94 -11.13 1.42
N HIS A 332 -6.46 -12.25 0.86
CA HIS A 332 -5.12 -12.77 1.11
C HIS A 332 -4.46 -13.28 -0.19
N GLY A 333 -3.26 -12.77 -0.47
CA GLY A 333 -2.38 -13.32 -1.51
C GLY A 333 -1.48 -14.42 -0.93
N ALA A 334 -1.53 -15.62 -1.48
CA ALA A 334 -0.83 -16.79 -0.96
C ALA A 334 0.12 -17.39 -2.02
N LEU A 335 1.42 -17.51 -1.71
CA LEU A 335 2.44 -18.09 -2.58
C LEU A 335 2.69 -19.57 -2.22
N HIS A 336 2.72 -20.43 -3.24
CA HIS A 336 2.90 -21.88 -3.14
C HIS A 336 4.33 -22.30 -3.50
N ARG A 337 4.67 -23.57 -3.24
CA ARG A 337 6.05 -24.08 -3.39
C ARG A 337 6.58 -24.06 -4.82
N ASP A 338 5.69 -24.18 -5.79
CA ASP A 338 6.05 -24.33 -7.21
C ASP A 338 6.04 -22.99 -7.97
N GLY A 339 5.95 -21.86 -7.26
CA GLY A 339 5.88 -20.52 -7.85
C GLY A 339 4.47 -20.06 -8.21
N GLU A 340 3.48 -20.95 -8.10
CA GLU A 340 2.06 -20.59 -8.22
C GLU A 340 1.64 -19.70 -7.04
N ALA A 341 0.79 -18.70 -7.29
CA ALA A 341 0.14 -17.91 -6.25
C ALA A 341 -1.38 -17.92 -6.41
N THR A 342 -2.09 -17.90 -5.28
CA THR A 342 -3.56 -17.82 -5.23
C THR A 342 -3.98 -16.56 -4.47
N LEU A 343 -4.88 -15.78 -5.03
CA LEU A 343 -5.61 -14.73 -4.34
C LEU A 343 -6.92 -15.32 -3.83
N VAL A 344 -7.18 -15.20 -2.54
CA VAL A 344 -8.38 -15.76 -1.90
C VAL A 344 -9.08 -14.71 -1.06
N CYS A 345 -10.40 -14.84 -0.94
CA CYS A 345 -11.21 -14.16 0.06
C CYS A 345 -11.54 -15.16 1.18
N TYR A 346 -11.15 -14.85 2.40
CA TYR A 346 -11.71 -15.49 3.59
C TYR A 346 -12.97 -14.73 3.97
N ARG A 347 -14.12 -15.26 3.57
CA ARG A 347 -15.42 -14.67 3.86
C ARG A 347 -15.87 -15.04 5.26
N GLN A 348 -16.28 -14.04 6.03
CA GLN A 348 -16.73 -14.26 7.39
C GLN A 348 -18.18 -14.78 7.39
N GLN A 349 -18.42 -15.91 8.05
CA GLN A 349 -19.76 -16.42 8.33
C GLN A 349 -19.90 -16.73 9.82
N LEU A 350 -21.15 -16.90 10.26
CA LEU A 350 -21.47 -17.27 11.63
C LEU A 350 -21.94 -18.72 11.69
N LEU A 351 -21.29 -19.53 12.52
CA LEU A 351 -21.78 -20.83 12.95
C LEU A 351 -22.25 -20.71 14.40
N GLY A 352 -23.53 -20.35 14.58
CA GLY A 352 -24.03 -19.88 15.88
C GLY A 352 -23.45 -18.49 16.19
N ASP A 353 -22.85 -18.32 17.36
CA ASP A 353 -22.18 -17.07 17.77
C ASP A 353 -20.69 -17.02 17.39
N ASN A 354 -20.15 -18.09 16.80
CA ASN A 354 -18.73 -18.17 16.46
C ASN A 354 -18.47 -17.79 15.00
N PRO A 355 -17.53 -16.87 14.72
CA PRO A 355 -17.11 -16.60 13.36
C PRO A 355 -16.34 -17.79 12.79
N ILE A 356 -16.71 -18.20 11.59
CA ILE A 356 -16.00 -19.16 10.76
C ILE A 356 -15.57 -18.49 9.45
N TRP A 357 -14.48 -18.97 8.87
CA TRP A 357 -13.94 -18.46 7.62
C TRP A 357 -14.16 -19.46 6.50
N ILE A 358 -14.83 -19.03 5.45
CA ILE A 358 -14.95 -19.80 4.21
C ILE A 358 -14.00 -19.22 3.19
N VAL A 359 -13.27 -20.10 2.51
CA VAL A 359 -12.25 -19.70 1.53
C VAL A 359 -12.89 -19.72 0.15
N ASP A 360 -12.99 -18.55 -0.46
CA ASP A 360 -13.46 -18.36 -1.82
C ASP A 360 -12.26 -17.95 -2.71
N PRO A 361 -11.90 -18.72 -3.76
CA PRO A 361 -10.77 -18.39 -4.63
C PRO A 361 -11.14 -17.24 -5.59
N ILE A 362 -10.28 -16.23 -5.69
CA ILE A 362 -10.46 -15.08 -6.58
C ILE A 362 -9.64 -15.23 -7.86
N ALA A 363 -8.35 -15.57 -7.73
CA ALA A 363 -7.45 -15.67 -8.87
C ALA A 363 -6.28 -16.62 -8.61
N VAL A 364 -5.76 -17.21 -9.69
CA VAL A 364 -4.56 -18.05 -9.65
C VAL A 364 -3.55 -17.54 -10.66
N LEU A 365 -2.33 -17.28 -10.22
CA LEU A 365 -1.16 -17.01 -11.05
C LEU A 365 -0.29 -18.27 -11.12
N PRO A 366 -0.13 -18.90 -12.30
CA PRO A 366 0.69 -20.10 -12.42
C PRO A 366 2.15 -19.90 -12.02
N GLN A 367 2.69 -18.70 -12.26
CA GLN A 367 4.01 -18.25 -11.82
C GLN A 367 3.94 -16.77 -11.45
N GLY A 368 4.05 -16.45 -10.16
CA GLY A 368 3.94 -15.06 -9.72
C GLY A 368 3.65 -14.87 -8.23
N THR A 369 3.37 -13.62 -7.86
CA THR A 369 2.94 -13.22 -6.50
C THR A 369 1.89 -12.12 -6.57
N PHE A 370 1.04 -12.03 -5.55
CA PHE A 370 0.17 -10.88 -5.32
C PHE A 370 0.81 -9.99 -4.26
N GLU A 371 1.20 -8.76 -4.59
CA GLU A 371 2.06 -7.96 -3.71
C GLU A 371 1.34 -6.83 -2.99
N THR A 372 0.30 -6.29 -3.60
CA THR A 372 -0.53 -5.24 -2.99
C THR A 372 -1.96 -5.43 -3.45
N VAL A 373 -2.89 -5.26 -2.52
CA VAL A 373 -4.33 -5.34 -2.74
C VAL A 373 -5.00 -4.11 -2.17
N MET A 374 -5.86 -3.47 -2.96
CA MET A 374 -6.63 -2.29 -2.58
C MET A 374 -8.09 -2.52 -2.98
N PRO A 375 -8.98 -2.82 -2.01
CA PRO A 375 -10.40 -2.90 -2.28
C PRO A 375 -10.98 -1.52 -2.66
N TYR A 376 -11.64 -1.42 -3.81
CA TYR A 376 -12.28 -0.21 -4.30
C TYR A 376 -13.29 -0.58 -5.40
N ASP A 377 -14.38 0.17 -5.52
CA ASP A 377 -15.37 0.03 -6.60
C ASP A 377 -14.84 0.66 -7.90
N MET A 378 -14.13 -0.11 -8.74
CA MET A 378 -13.33 0.40 -9.85
C MET A 378 -14.17 0.74 -11.08
N ASP A 379 -15.31 0.08 -11.29
CA ASP A 379 -16.24 0.43 -12.36
C ASP A 379 -17.51 1.14 -11.91
N HIS A 380 -17.65 1.37 -10.60
CA HIS A 380 -18.73 2.11 -9.95
C HIS A 380 -20.11 1.47 -10.12
N ASP A 381 -20.18 0.15 -10.05
CA ASP A 381 -21.44 -0.60 -10.05
C ASP A 381 -21.99 -0.86 -8.65
N GLY A 382 -21.19 -0.56 -7.61
CA GLY A 382 -21.59 -0.53 -6.21
C GLY A 382 -21.11 -1.72 -5.38
N ASP A 383 -20.40 -2.68 -5.98
CA ASP A 383 -19.64 -3.67 -5.24
C ASP A 383 -18.14 -3.26 -5.14
N LEU A 384 -17.38 -3.97 -4.31
CA LEU A 384 -15.95 -3.70 -4.19
C LEU A 384 -15.18 -4.63 -5.14
N ASP A 385 -14.36 -4.03 -5.99
CA ASP A 385 -13.34 -4.70 -6.78
C ASP A 385 -11.99 -4.74 -6.04
N LEU A 386 -10.99 -5.35 -6.67
CA LEU A 386 -9.62 -5.40 -6.13
C LEU A 386 -8.63 -4.81 -7.12
N LEU A 387 -8.14 -3.61 -6.83
CA LEU A 387 -6.96 -3.04 -7.49
C LEU A 387 -5.70 -3.72 -6.96
N MET A 388 -4.85 -4.21 -7.85
CA MET A 388 -3.73 -5.09 -7.52
C MET A 388 -2.41 -4.66 -8.16
N LEU A 389 -1.34 -4.79 -7.39
CA LEU A 389 0.00 -5.00 -7.92
C LEU A 389 0.31 -6.49 -7.82
N GLN A 390 0.54 -7.13 -8.96
CA GLN A 390 0.93 -8.53 -9.03
C GLN A 390 2.24 -8.68 -9.78
N ARG A 391 3.03 -9.68 -9.44
CA ARG A 391 4.25 -10.05 -10.15
C ARG A 391 3.97 -11.23 -11.04
N VAL A 392 4.28 -11.11 -12.32
CA VAL A 392 4.17 -12.18 -13.30
C VAL A 392 5.52 -12.32 -13.99
N ASP A 393 6.13 -13.50 -13.92
CA ASP A 393 7.46 -13.78 -14.47
C ASP A 393 8.53 -12.75 -14.01
N GLY A 394 8.44 -12.32 -12.75
CA GLY A 394 9.35 -11.34 -12.14
C GLY A 394 9.01 -9.87 -12.41
N VAL A 395 8.08 -9.58 -13.32
CA VAL A 395 7.70 -8.19 -13.69
C VAL A 395 6.40 -7.79 -13.01
N GLY A 396 6.40 -6.61 -12.40
CA GLY A 396 5.23 -6.06 -11.72
C GLY A 396 4.21 -5.55 -12.71
N LYS A 397 2.94 -5.88 -12.50
CA LYS A 397 1.80 -5.54 -13.35
C LYS A 397 0.68 -4.98 -12.50
N ILE A 398 0.10 -3.89 -12.97
CA ILE A 398 -1.05 -3.25 -12.34
C ILE A 398 -2.31 -3.73 -13.06
N VAL A 399 -3.17 -4.40 -12.30
CA VAL A 399 -4.43 -4.95 -12.77
C VAL A 399 -5.51 -4.65 -11.76
N TRP A 400 -6.77 -4.80 -12.14
CA TRP A 400 -7.85 -4.92 -11.17
C TRP A 400 -8.73 -6.13 -11.48
N TYR A 401 -9.29 -6.72 -10.44
CA TYR A 401 -10.21 -7.85 -10.54
C TYR A 401 -11.64 -7.35 -10.28
N GLU A 402 -12.48 -7.48 -11.30
CA GLU A 402 -13.92 -7.18 -11.29
C GLU A 402 -14.67 -8.24 -10.49
N ASN A 403 -15.33 -7.80 -9.43
CA ASN A 403 -16.20 -8.62 -8.61
C ASN A 403 -17.48 -8.96 -9.41
N PRO A 404 -17.92 -10.23 -9.44
CA PRO A 404 -19.06 -10.63 -10.26
C PRO A 404 -20.44 -10.32 -9.64
N SER A 405 -20.51 -9.64 -8.49
CA SER A 405 -21.67 -9.68 -7.60
C SER A 405 -22.85 -8.79 -8.01
#